data_AF-A0A7C5D700-F1
#
_entry.id   AF-A0A7C5D700-F1
#
_cell.length_a   1.000
_cell.length_b   1.000
_cell.length_c   1.000
_cell.angle_alpha   90.00
_cell.angle_beta   90.00
_cell.angle_gamma   90.00
#
_symmetry.space_group_name_H-M   'P 1'
#
loop_
_entity.id
_entity.type
_entity.pdbx_description
1 polymer ?
#
loop_
_entity_poly.entity_id
_entity_poly.type
_entity_poly.pdbx_seq_one_letter_code
_entity_poly.pdbx_strand_id
1 'polypeptide(L)'
;KPVGLTEDLENPYSRDERDWRYYTPQERDIPDYNDEDKGFNAPLYAKMDTLAQKNNASGKIKDAFARRASLSTFIDDIASSTTPDLGADAYPTDNNFSEKLETAVKILSKNPDTKVVTIGTGGLGGWDDHNEARDYVERTESLFRTLKSAMAHIKAEGKEQNINIMVFGEFGRNVNLNSALGWDHGNLQNFYVLGGKGYFNHKGVVGETILDNTGSINRLYLKPKAGTYQFEPLSIAATIYKIYGIENPETLTNGNKAIDQLFT
;
A
#
# COMPACT_ATOMS: atom_id res chain seq x y z
N LYS A 1 -9.35 9.71 -17.94
CA LYS A 1 -9.00 9.88 -16.51
C LYS A 1 -7.60 9.29 -16.32
N PRO A 2 -6.73 9.82 -15.44
CA PRO A 2 -5.44 9.19 -15.16
C PRO A 2 -5.66 7.71 -14.77
N VAL A 3 -4.74 6.83 -15.16
CA VAL A 3 -5.01 5.39 -15.25
C VAL A 3 -4.46 4.58 -14.06
N GLY A 4 -3.80 5.23 -13.11
CA GLY A 4 -3.29 4.62 -11.88
C GLY A 4 -2.20 5.47 -11.21
N LEU A 5 -1.97 5.22 -9.92
CA LEU A 5 -0.82 5.70 -9.14
C LEU A 5 0.08 4.49 -8.83
N THR A 6 1.36 4.72 -8.53
CA THR A 6 2.22 3.65 -7.97
C THR A 6 1.80 3.32 -6.54
N GLU A 7 2.41 2.27 -5.96
CA GLU A 7 2.20 1.93 -4.54
C GLU A 7 2.71 3.01 -3.57
N ASP A 8 3.58 3.90 -4.05
CA ASP A 8 4.08 5.07 -3.32
C ASP A 8 3.25 6.33 -3.60
N LEU A 9 2.10 6.18 -4.26
CA LEU A 9 1.20 7.26 -4.67
C LEU A 9 1.82 8.25 -5.66
N GLU A 10 2.85 7.81 -6.38
CA GLU A 10 3.53 8.61 -7.39
C GLU A 10 2.88 8.44 -8.77
N ASN A 11 3.22 9.33 -9.69
CA ASN A 11 2.79 9.26 -11.07
C ASN A 11 3.64 8.23 -11.85
N PRO A 12 3.10 7.07 -12.26
CA PRO A 12 3.86 6.04 -12.99
C PRO A 12 4.25 6.47 -14.41
N TYR A 13 3.65 7.57 -14.89
CA TYR A 13 3.95 8.17 -16.19
C TYR A 13 4.90 9.37 -16.06
N SER A 14 5.37 9.67 -14.85
CA SER A 14 6.45 10.62 -14.65
C SER A 14 7.71 10.16 -15.39
N ARG A 15 8.52 11.12 -15.78
CA ARG A 15 9.83 10.89 -16.39
C ARG A 15 10.80 11.74 -15.60
N ASP A 16 11.72 11.06 -14.94
CA ASP A 16 12.83 11.73 -14.31
C ASP A 16 13.83 12.09 -15.40
N GLU A 17 13.82 13.35 -15.84
CA GLU A 17 14.84 13.84 -16.76
C GLU A 17 16.21 13.98 -16.09
N ARG A 18 16.36 13.70 -14.80
CA ARG A 18 17.63 13.73 -14.06
C ARG A 18 18.25 12.33 -13.89
N ASP A 19 17.76 11.33 -14.63
CA ASP A 19 18.36 10.00 -14.60
C ASP A 19 19.71 9.97 -15.34
N TRP A 20 20.75 9.56 -14.61
CA TRP A 20 22.14 9.49 -15.11
C TRP A 20 22.30 8.67 -16.38
N ARG A 21 21.39 7.72 -16.64
CA ARG A 21 21.40 6.87 -17.83
C ARG A 21 21.14 7.65 -19.13
N TYR A 22 20.52 8.83 -19.06
CA TYR A 22 20.22 9.65 -20.23
C TYR A 22 21.36 10.60 -20.66
N TYR A 23 22.42 10.69 -19.85
CA TYR A 23 23.51 11.64 -20.04
C TYR A 23 24.85 10.93 -20.21
N THR A 24 25.73 11.50 -21.03
CA THR A 24 27.13 11.10 -21.15
C THR A 24 27.91 11.42 -19.87
N PRO A 25 29.08 10.77 -19.63
CA PRO A 25 29.91 11.09 -18.48
C PRO A 25 30.24 12.58 -18.34
N GLN A 26 30.50 13.27 -19.46
CA GLN A 26 30.81 14.70 -19.48
C GLN A 26 29.61 15.59 -19.11
N GLU A 27 28.38 15.16 -19.48
CA GLU A 27 27.15 15.87 -19.11
C GLU A 27 26.78 15.70 -17.63
N ARG A 28 27.31 14.65 -16.97
CA ARG A 28 27.13 14.42 -15.53
C ARG A 28 28.09 15.26 -14.66
N ASP A 29 29.16 15.77 -15.24
CA ASP A 29 30.12 16.64 -14.56
C ASP A 29 29.64 18.11 -14.49
N ILE A 30 28.44 18.41 -15.02
CA ILE A 30 27.83 19.74 -14.94
C ILE A 30 27.51 20.04 -13.47
N PRO A 31 27.99 21.16 -12.90
CA PRO A 31 27.61 21.60 -11.56
C PRO A 31 26.10 21.70 -11.42
N ASP A 32 25.57 21.33 -10.27
CA ASP A 32 24.12 21.36 -9.98
C ASP A 32 23.30 20.27 -10.72
N TYR A 33 23.93 19.18 -11.18
CA TYR A 33 23.26 18.05 -11.85
C TYR A 33 22.03 17.47 -11.09
N ASN A 34 22.11 17.38 -9.76
CA ASN A 34 21.00 16.89 -8.91
C ASN A 34 20.11 18.03 -8.38
N ASP A 35 20.38 19.28 -8.74
CA ASP A 35 19.62 20.44 -8.30
C ASP A 35 18.26 20.46 -9.01
N GLU A 36 17.17 20.58 -8.23
CA GLU A 36 15.79 20.59 -8.73
C GLU A 36 15.50 21.78 -9.66
N ASP A 37 16.20 22.90 -9.48
CA ASP A 37 15.99 24.13 -10.24
C ASP A 37 16.96 24.25 -11.43
N LYS A 38 18.15 23.66 -11.33
CA LYS A 38 19.25 23.89 -12.29
C LYS A 38 19.71 22.65 -13.06
N GLY A 39 19.46 21.46 -12.55
CA GLY A 39 19.76 20.19 -13.22
C GLY A 39 18.76 19.81 -14.32
N PHE A 40 17.64 20.54 -14.42
CA PHE A 40 16.56 20.29 -15.38
C PHE A 40 16.94 20.70 -16.82
N ASN A 41 17.00 19.72 -17.73
CA ASN A 41 17.19 19.96 -19.16
C ASN A 41 15.84 19.99 -19.90
N ALA A 42 15.17 21.14 -19.90
CA ALA A 42 13.88 21.33 -20.56
C ALA A 42 13.85 20.89 -22.04
N PRO A 43 14.90 21.17 -22.86
CA PRO A 43 14.97 20.68 -24.24
C PRO A 43 15.01 19.16 -24.36
N LEU A 44 15.75 18.44 -23.51
CA LEU A 44 15.81 16.98 -23.53
C LEU A 44 14.45 16.39 -23.12
N TYR A 45 13.86 16.92 -22.06
CA TYR A 45 12.52 16.52 -21.63
C TYR A 45 11.49 16.65 -22.76
N ALA A 46 11.45 17.82 -23.43
CA ALA A 46 10.53 18.06 -24.54
C ALA A 46 10.74 17.09 -25.71
N LYS A 47 12.00 16.73 -26.01
CA LYS A 47 12.33 15.72 -27.03
C LYS A 47 11.87 14.32 -26.63
N MET A 48 12.13 13.91 -25.39
CA MET A 48 11.71 12.61 -24.86
C MET A 48 10.19 12.48 -24.85
N ASP A 49 9.48 13.54 -24.46
CA ASP A 49 8.02 13.59 -24.50
C ASP A 49 7.49 13.49 -25.94
N THR A 50 8.05 14.29 -26.86
CA THR A 50 7.66 14.25 -28.28
C THR A 50 7.87 12.84 -28.87
N LEU A 51 9.00 12.21 -28.56
CA LEU A 51 9.30 10.85 -29.01
C LEU A 51 8.32 9.83 -28.43
N ALA A 52 8.01 9.91 -27.13
CA ALA A 52 7.03 9.04 -26.48
C ALA A 52 5.63 9.20 -27.10
N GLN A 53 5.17 10.42 -27.33
CA GLN A 53 3.88 10.70 -27.96
C GLN A 53 3.80 10.23 -29.42
N LYS A 54 4.92 10.29 -30.14
CA LYS A 54 5.04 9.79 -31.52
C LYS A 54 5.00 8.26 -31.59
N ASN A 55 5.70 7.59 -30.67
CA ASN A 55 5.88 6.13 -30.70
C ASN A 55 4.71 5.38 -30.05
N ASN A 56 3.97 6.01 -29.13
CA ASN A 56 2.79 5.39 -28.54
C ASN A 56 1.64 5.32 -29.54
N ALA A 57 1.14 4.11 -29.78
CA ALA A 57 -0.09 3.90 -30.53
C ALA A 57 -1.26 4.64 -29.87
N SER A 58 -2.20 5.13 -30.67
CA SER A 58 -3.42 5.75 -30.18
C SER A 58 -4.17 4.80 -29.25
N GLY A 59 -4.71 5.33 -28.14
CA GLY A 59 -5.42 4.56 -27.13
C GLY A 59 -4.94 4.88 -25.71
N LYS A 60 -5.22 3.96 -24.78
CA LYS A 60 -5.10 4.20 -23.33
C LYS A 60 -3.70 4.63 -22.89
N ILE A 61 -2.65 4.06 -23.49
CA ILE A 61 -1.26 4.42 -23.17
C ILE A 61 -1.00 5.87 -23.55
N LYS A 62 -1.30 6.27 -24.79
CA LYS A 62 -1.12 7.66 -25.25
C LYS A 62 -1.96 8.65 -24.43
N ASP A 63 -3.19 8.28 -24.08
CA ASP A 63 -4.05 9.10 -23.21
C ASP A 63 -3.49 9.27 -21.80
N ALA A 64 -2.85 8.24 -21.25
CA ALA A 64 -2.17 8.29 -19.96
C ALA A 64 -1.01 9.29 -19.99
N PHE A 65 -0.17 9.21 -21.01
CA PHE A 65 0.96 10.12 -21.20
C PHE A 65 0.52 11.58 -21.37
N ALA A 66 -0.58 11.83 -22.10
CA ALA A 66 -1.14 13.17 -22.26
C ALA A 66 -1.71 13.74 -20.95
N ARG A 67 -2.11 12.88 -20.00
CA ARG A 67 -2.68 13.25 -18.69
C ARG A 67 -1.68 13.26 -17.55
N ARG A 68 -0.40 12.92 -17.80
CA ARG A 68 0.61 12.79 -16.75
C ARG A 68 0.76 14.08 -15.94
N ALA A 69 0.79 15.25 -16.59
CA ALA A 69 0.99 16.51 -15.89
C ALA A 69 -0.18 16.80 -14.93
N SER A 70 -1.41 16.59 -15.39
CA SER A 70 -2.60 16.71 -14.55
C SER A 70 -2.63 15.68 -13.41
N LEU A 71 -2.07 14.49 -13.62
CA LEU A 71 -1.93 13.49 -12.56
C LEU A 71 -0.91 13.92 -11.50
N SER A 72 0.24 14.45 -11.90
CA SER A 72 1.23 15.02 -10.97
C SER A 72 0.61 16.15 -10.14
N THR A 73 -0.03 17.13 -10.80
CA THR A 73 -0.73 18.21 -10.09
C THR A 73 -1.78 17.68 -9.11
N PHE A 74 -2.56 16.66 -9.50
CA PHE A 74 -3.54 16.06 -8.59
C PHE A 74 -2.87 15.43 -7.36
N ILE A 75 -1.76 14.71 -7.52
CA ILE A 75 -1.01 14.10 -6.41
C ILE A 75 -0.46 15.18 -5.48
N ASP A 76 0.15 16.22 -6.05
CA ASP A 76 0.75 17.31 -5.27
C ASP A 76 -0.33 18.11 -4.52
N ASP A 77 -1.43 18.46 -5.19
CA ASP A 77 -2.56 19.17 -4.61
C ASP A 77 -3.22 18.36 -3.49
N ILE A 78 -3.40 17.05 -3.69
CA ILE A 78 -4.05 16.22 -2.67
C ILE A 78 -3.13 15.98 -1.48
N ALA A 79 -1.84 15.71 -1.71
CA ALA A 79 -0.85 15.50 -0.65
C ALA A 79 -0.68 16.77 0.20
N SER A 80 -0.63 17.94 -0.42
CA SER A 80 -0.50 19.25 0.25
C SER A 80 -1.81 19.76 0.87
N SER A 81 -2.95 19.16 0.53
CA SER A 81 -4.24 19.57 1.10
C SER A 81 -4.28 19.38 2.62
N THR A 82 -5.00 20.27 3.32
CA THR A 82 -5.05 20.30 4.78
C THR A 82 -5.54 18.98 5.39
N THR A 83 -4.83 18.50 6.40
CA THR A 83 -5.28 17.45 7.32
C THR A 83 -5.95 18.12 8.52
N PRO A 84 -7.10 17.62 9.01
CA PRO A 84 -7.71 18.11 10.25
C PRO A 84 -6.73 18.05 11.42
N ASP A 85 -6.89 18.91 12.42
CA ASP A 85 -6.11 18.81 13.66
C ASP A 85 -6.48 17.52 14.41
N LEU A 86 -5.53 16.59 14.49
CA LEU A 86 -5.69 15.28 15.14
C LEU A 86 -5.16 15.29 16.58
N GLY A 87 -4.63 16.42 17.08
CA GLY A 87 -4.04 16.52 18.41
C GLY A 87 -2.96 15.48 18.67
N ALA A 88 -3.13 14.68 19.73
CA ALA A 88 -2.18 13.63 20.10
C ALA A 88 -2.13 12.44 19.13
N ASP A 89 -3.07 12.36 18.17
CA ASP A 89 -3.12 11.33 17.13
C ASP A 89 -2.64 11.89 15.76
N ALA A 90 -1.83 12.95 15.78
CA ALA A 90 -1.16 13.45 14.58
C ALA A 90 -0.25 12.39 13.95
N TYR A 91 -0.16 12.41 12.62
CA TYR A 91 0.69 11.49 11.87
C TYR A 91 2.16 11.60 12.31
N PRO A 92 2.86 10.47 12.53
CA PRO A 92 4.30 10.48 12.77
C PRO A 92 5.06 11.13 11.62
N THR A 93 6.14 11.85 11.94
CA THR A 93 7.00 12.54 10.95
C THR A 93 8.33 11.81 10.72
N ASP A 94 8.48 10.61 11.29
CA ASP A 94 9.71 9.83 11.33
C ASP A 94 9.74 8.71 10.27
N ASN A 95 8.71 8.59 9.43
CA ASN A 95 8.64 7.55 8.40
C ASN A 95 7.73 7.93 7.22
N ASN A 96 8.13 7.55 6.00
CA ASN A 96 7.38 7.86 4.77
C ASN A 96 6.06 7.07 4.64
N PHE A 97 5.89 5.96 5.36
CA PHE A 97 4.62 5.24 5.38
C PHE A 97 3.50 6.11 5.97
N SER A 98 3.83 6.94 6.95
CA SER A 98 2.93 7.91 7.55
C SER A 98 2.36 8.91 6.54
N GLU A 99 3.23 9.55 5.78
CA GLU A 99 2.86 10.52 4.74
C GLU A 99 2.02 9.87 3.62
N LYS A 100 2.38 8.64 3.23
CA LYS A 100 1.62 7.86 2.25
C LYS A 100 0.22 7.51 2.74
N LEU A 101 0.10 7.01 3.98
CA LEU A 101 -1.21 6.67 4.52
C LEU A 101 -2.07 7.93 4.72
N GLU A 102 -1.46 9.04 5.15
CA GLU A 102 -2.13 10.34 5.21
C GLU A 102 -2.70 10.75 3.85
N THR A 103 -1.87 10.69 2.80
CA THR A 103 -2.27 11.02 1.43
C THR A 103 -3.36 10.07 0.91
N ALA A 104 -3.27 8.76 1.21
CA ALA A 104 -4.29 7.80 0.85
C ALA A 104 -5.65 8.13 1.49
N VAL A 105 -5.67 8.54 2.77
CA VAL A 105 -6.89 9.00 3.44
C VAL A 105 -7.41 10.28 2.79
N LYS A 106 -6.56 11.25 2.46
CA LYS A 106 -6.97 12.48 1.74
C LYS A 106 -7.60 12.15 0.38
N ILE A 107 -7.01 11.23 -0.38
CA ILE A 107 -7.55 10.77 -1.66
C ILE A 107 -8.95 10.19 -1.46
N LEU A 108 -9.13 9.25 -0.53
CA LEU A 108 -10.43 8.61 -0.28
C LEU A 108 -11.49 9.57 0.28
N SER A 109 -11.07 10.59 1.05
CA SER A 109 -11.98 11.58 1.63
C SER A 109 -12.42 12.65 0.64
N LYS A 110 -11.52 13.12 -0.24
CA LYS A 110 -11.72 14.30 -1.09
C LYS A 110 -11.90 13.99 -2.58
N ASN A 111 -11.56 12.78 -3.04
CA ASN A 111 -11.81 12.34 -4.42
C ASN A 111 -12.90 11.25 -4.48
N PRO A 112 -14.16 11.60 -4.79
CA PRO A 112 -15.26 10.64 -4.82
C PRO A 112 -15.13 9.60 -5.95
N ASP A 113 -14.28 9.82 -6.95
CA ASP A 113 -14.05 8.85 -8.03
C ASP A 113 -13.13 7.69 -7.60
N THR A 114 -12.30 7.88 -6.56
CA THR A 114 -11.43 6.82 -6.05
C THR A 114 -12.19 5.93 -5.09
N LYS A 115 -12.22 4.63 -5.36
CA LYS A 115 -12.90 3.62 -4.52
C LYS A 115 -11.91 2.82 -3.67
N VAL A 116 -10.80 2.43 -4.26
CA VAL A 116 -9.76 1.62 -3.60
C VAL A 116 -8.42 2.29 -3.83
N VAL A 117 -7.63 2.36 -2.77
CA VAL A 117 -6.22 2.74 -2.79
C VAL A 117 -5.45 1.58 -2.19
N THR A 118 -4.40 1.14 -2.88
CA THR A 118 -3.47 0.11 -2.38
C THR A 118 -2.11 0.77 -2.24
N ILE A 119 -1.51 0.65 -1.07
CA ILE A 119 -0.16 1.16 -0.77
C ILE A 119 0.65 0.08 -0.08
N GLY A 120 1.96 0.09 -0.33
CA GLY A 120 2.93 -0.68 0.43
C GLY A 120 3.36 0.05 1.70
N THR A 121 3.91 -0.69 2.67
CA THR A 121 4.48 -0.12 3.91
C THR A 121 5.90 0.42 3.74
N GLY A 122 6.36 0.66 2.50
CA GLY A 122 7.66 1.26 2.24
C GLY A 122 7.83 2.55 3.06
N GLY A 123 9.00 2.72 3.69
CA GLY A 123 9.23 3.73 4.74
C GLY A 123 9.28 3.16 6.15
N LEU A 124 8.68 1.99 6.41
CA LEU A 124 8.91 1.23 7.65
C LEU A 124 10.06 0.22 7.53
N GLY A 125 10.46 -0.13 6.30
CA GLY A 125 11.36 -1.26 6.02
C GLY A 125 10.62 -2.48 5.49
N GLY A 126 11.35 -3.58 5.31
CA GLY A 126 10.79 -4.86 4.84
C GLY A 126 10.17 -5.68 5.96
N TRP A 127 9.28 -6.60 5.58
CA TRP A 127 8.72 -7.61 6.49
C TRP A 127 9.30 -9.01 6.25
N ASP A 128 10.07 -9.16 5.18
CA ASP A 128 10.64 -10.43 4.73
C ASP A 128 12.05 -10.65 5.28
N ASP A 129 12.25 -10.40 6.58
CA ASP A 129 13.55 -10.54 7.20
C ASP A 129 13.99 -12.00 7.20
N HIS A 130 15.02 -12.30 6.40
CA HIS A 130 15.60 -13.63 6.34
C HIS A 130 16.45 -13.94 7.57
N ASN A 131 16.97 -12.92 8.25
CA ASN A 131 17.80 -12.99 9.45
C ASN A 131 17.64 -11.68 10.24
N GLU A 132 18.04 -11.67 11.52
CA GLU A 132 18.19 -10.45 12.33
C GLU A 132 16.96 -9.50 12.36
N ALA A 133 15.74 -10.03 12.54
CA ALA A 133 14.47 -9.29 12.64
C ALA A 133 14.30 -8.50 13.95
N ARG A 134 15.40 -7.89 14.41
CA ARG A 134 15.48 -7.13 15.65
C ARG A 134 14.47 -5.99 15.68
N ASP A 135 14.24 -5.37 14.53
CA ASP A 135 13.40 -4.18 14.43
C ASP A 135 11.93 -4.52 14.09
N TYR A 136 11.56 -5.80 14.02
CA TYR A 136 10.19 -6.22 13.66
C TYR A 136 9.13 -5.63 14.60
N VAL A 137 9.42 -5.58 15.90
CA VAL A 137 8.53 -4.99 16.91
C VAL A 137 8.37 -3.49 16.67
N GLU A 138 9.48 -2.76 16.49
CA GLU A 138 9.47 -1.31 16.24
C GLU A 138 8.72 -0.96 14.94
N ARG A 139 8.91 -1.73 13.88
CA ARG A 139 8.16 -1.58 12.62
C ARG A 139 6.67 -1.83 12.82
N THR A 140 6.32 -2.84 13.60
CA THR A 140 4.92 -3.15 13.95
C THR A 140 4.30 -2.02 14.78
N GLU A 141 5.00 -1.51 15.78
CA GLU A 141 4.56 -0.36 16.58
C GLU A 141 4.36 0.89 15.72
N SER A 142 5.28 1.15 14.79
CA SER A 142 5.18 2.27 13.86
C SER A 142 4.01 2.11 12.89
N LEU A 143 3.76 0.90 12.38
CA LEU A 143 2.56 0.57 11.60
C LEU A 143 1.29 0.92 12.38
N PHE A 144 1.14 0.45 13.62
CA PHE A 144 -0.07 0.69 14.41
C PHE A 144 -0.22 2.15 14.87
N ARG A 145 0.89 2.86 15.15
CA ARG A 145 0.89 4.30 15.45
C ARG A 145 0.36 5.11 14.26
N THR A 146 0.82 4.77 13.05
CA THR A 146 0.35 5.40 11.81
C THR A 146 -1.12 5.04 11.50
N LEU A 147 -1.53 3.78 11.70
CA LEU A 147 -2.94 3.37 11.54
C LEU A 147 -3.87 4.08 12.53
N LYS A 148 -3.43 4.33 13.76
CA LYS A 148 -4.19 5.12 14.75
C LYS A 148 -4.46 6.53 14.24
N SER A 149 -3.43 7.19 13.68
CA SER A 149 -3.52 8.53 13.10
C SER A 149 -4.48 8.55 11.91
N ALA A 150 -4.43 7.53 11.05
CA ALA A 150 -5.37 7.38 9.94
C ALA A 150 -6.82 7.19 10.38
N MET A 151 -7.06 6.39 11.41
CA MET A 151 -8.41 6.24 11.96
C MET A 151 -8.92 7.53 12.61
N ALA A 152 -8.04 8.33 13.25
CA ALA A 152 -8.39 9.65 13.77
C ALA A 152 -8.75 10.62 12.63
N HIS A 153 -7.95 10.63 11.56
CA HIS A 153 -8.20 11.43 10.36
C HIS A 153 -9.54 11.07 9.70
N ILE A 154 -9.79 9.78 9.43
CA ILE A 154 -11.05 9.28 8.87
C ILE A 154 -12.26 9.72 9.71
N LYS A 155 -12.13 9.68 11.04
CA LYS A 155 -13.18 10.12 11.96
C LYS A 155 -13.38 11.64 11.93
N ALA A 156 -12.30 12.42 11.88
CA ALA A 156 -12.37 13.89 11.80
C ALA A 156 -13.07 14.36 10.51
N GLU A 157 -12.91 13.60 9.42
CA GLU A 157 -13.59 13.83 8.14
C GLU A 157 -15.04 13.29 8.10
N GLY A 158 -15.52 12.66 9.17
CA GLY A 158 -16.87 12.05 9.23
C GLY A 158 -17.04 10.88 8.25
N LYS A 159 -15.96 10.16 7.94
CA LYS A 159 -15.93 9.08 6.94
C LYS A 159 -15.82 7.68 7.56
N GLU A 160 -15.95 7.53 8.88
CA GLU A 160 -15.76 6.25 9.58
C GLU A 160 -16.80 5.17 9.20
N GLN A 161 -17.92 5.58 8.60
CA GLN A 161 -18.91 4.67 8.03
C GLN A 161 -18.44 4.09 6.68
N ASN A 162 -17.71 4.89 5.90
CA ASN A 162 -17.52 4.66 4.46
C ASN A 162 -16.09 4.30 4.07
N ILE A 163 -15.09 4.64 4.88
CA ILE A 163 -13.68 4.29 4.65
C ILE A 163 -13.29 3.19 5.61
N ASN A 164 -12.72 2.11 5.06
CA ASN A 164 -12.04 1.06 5.82
C ASN A 164 -10.56 0.98 5.43
N ILE A 165 -9.76 0.41 6.33
CA ILE A 165 -8.36 0.06 6.10
C ILE A 165 -8.24 -1.44 6.30
N MET A 166 -7.78 -2.14 5.26
CA MET A 166 -7.49 -3.57 5.27
C MET A 166 -5.98 -3.76 5.24
N VAL A 167 -5.43 -4.44 6.25
CA VAL A 167 -3.98 -4.68 6.37
C VAL A 167 -3.73 -6.18 6.39
N PHE A 168 -2.94 -6.67 5.45
CA PHE A 168 -2.54 -8.07 5.32
C PHE A 168 -1.14 -8.18 4.72
N GLY A 169 -0.50 -9.33 4.95
CA GLY A 169 0.76 -9.71 4.30
C GLY A 169 0.56 -10.84 3.30
N GLU A 170 1.55 -11.11 2.47
CA GLU A 170 1.50 -12.14 1.42
C GLU A 170 1.87 -13.54 1.93
N PHE A 171 2.57 -13.64 3.05
CA PHE A 171 2.99 -14.89 3.70
C PHE A 171 3.34 -14.63 5.18
N GLY A 172 3.54 -15.71 5.94
CA GLY A 172 4.07 -15.65 7.30
C GLY A 172 5.54 -16.05 7.38
N ARG A 173 6.14 -15.93 8.57
CA ARG A 173 7.45 -16.50 8.90
C ARG A 173 7.33 -17.50 10.06
N ASN A 174 8.22 -18.48 10.09
CA ASN A 174 8.32 -19.44 11.18
C ASN A 174 8.85 -18.77 12.46
N VAL A 175 8.56 -19.37 13.61
CA VAL A 175 8.89 -18.79 14.92
C VAL A 175 10.37 -19.00 15.30
N ASN A 176 10.98 -20.10 14.84
CA ASN A 176 12.35 -20.47 15.17
C ASN A 176 13.32 -20.26 14.00
N LEU A 177 14.60 -20.02 14.33
CA LEU A 177 15.70 -19.98 13.36
C LEU A 177 15.99 -21.38 12.81
N ASN A 178 16.19 -21.46 11.50
CA ASN A 178 16.70 -22.62 10.79
C ASN A 178 18.22 -22.79 11.04
N SER A 179 18.81 -23.86 10.47
CA SER A 179 20.23 -24.17 10.63
C SER A 179 21.20 -23.16 9.98
N ALA A 180 20.67 -22.22 9.18
CA ALA A 180 21.42 -21.12 8.56
C ALA A 180 21.19 -19.79 9.28
N LEU A 181 20.65 -19.81 10.51
CA LEU A 181 20.32 -18.63 11.31
C LEU A 181 19.29 -17.69 10.65
N GLY A 182 18.38 -18.26 9.85
CA GLY A 182 17.28 -17.51 9.25
C GLY A 182 15.89 -18.03 9.57
N TRP A 183 14.86 -17.26 9.27
CA TRP A 183 13.46 -17.72 9.39
C TRP A 183 12.94 -18.18 8.04
N ASP A 184 12.46 -19.43 7.95
CA ASP A 184 11.76 -19.90 6.75
C ASP A 184 10.37 -19.26 6.64
N HIS A 185 9.81 -19.21 5.42
CA HIS A 185 8.41 -18.85 5.22
C HIS A 185 7.46 -19.81 5.96
N GLY A 186 6.34 -19.27 6.41
CA GLY A 186 5.30 -19.95 7.16
C GLY A 186 3.90 -19.66 6.60
N ASN A 187 2.92 -20.44 7.07
CA ASN A 187 1.63 -20.58 6.39
C ASN A 187 0.50 -19.69 6.91
N LEU A 188 0.79 -18.75 7.82
CA LEU A 188 -0.27 -17.92 8.44
C LEU A 188 0.04 -16.44 8.38
N GLN A 189 -1.00 -15.69 8.03
CA GLN A 189 -1.02 -14.24 7.92
C GLN A 189 -1.99 -13.68 8.95
N ASN A 190 -1.72 -12.47 9.41
CA ASN A 190 -2.69 -11.68 10.15
C ASN A 190 -3.43 -10.76 9.18
N PHE A 191 -4.74 -10.62 9.39
CA PHE A 191 -5.59 -9.70 8.65
C PHE A 191 -6.27 -8.75 9.62
N TYR A 192 -6.06 -7.45 9.42
CA TYR A 192 -6.68 -6.40 10.20
C TYR A 192 -7.66 -5.61 9.35
N VAL A 193 -8.82 -5.30 9.93
CA VAL A 193 -9.82 -4.43 9.32
C VAL A 193 -10.14 -3.32 10.32
N LEU A 194 -9.98 -2.07 9.89
CA LEU A 194 -10.32 -0.89 10.67
C LEU A 194 -11.32 -0.02 9.91
N GLY A 195 -12.24 0.65 10.61
CA GLY A 195 -13.24 1.52 9.98
C GLY A 195 -14.36 0.78 9.25
N GLY A 196 -15.00 1.44 8.29
CA GLY A 196 -16.05 0.86 7.45
C GLY A 196 -17.30 0.43 8.21
N LYS A 197 -17.72 1.17 9.24
CA LYS A 197 -18.86 0.80 10.10
C LYS A 197 -20.18 0.63 9.34
N GLY A 198 -20.31 1.24 8.16
CA GLY A 198 -21.48 1.06 7.29
C GLY A 198 -21.50 -0.30 6.59
N TYR A 199 -20.38 -1.03 6.57
CA TYR A 199 -20.23 -2.33 5.93
C TYR A 199 -19.98 -3.46 6.93
N PHE A 200 -19.22 -3.18 7.99
CA PHE A 200 -18.79 -4.16 8.96
C PHE A 200 -19.44 -3.94 10.32
N ASN A 201 -19.99 -5.02 10.87
CA ASN A 201 -20.70 -5.01 12.16
C ASN A 201 -19.91 -5.68 13.29
N HIS A 202 -18.89 -6.45 12.94
CA HIS A 202 -18.07 -7.16 13.91
C HIS A 202 -16.99 -6.28 14.54
N LYS A 203 -16.75 -6.47 15.85
CA LYS A 203 -15.64 -5.87 16.59
C LYS A 203 -14.97 -6.94 17.43
N GLY A 204 -13.75 -7.31 17.08
CA GLY A 204 -12.98 -8.29 17.83
C GLY A 204 -12.10 -9.16 16.96
N VAL A 205 -11.62 -10.23 17.57
CA VAL A 205 -10.79 -11.24 16.92
C VAL A 205 -11.69 -12.26 16.23
N VAL A 206 -11.39 -12.55 14.97
CA VAL A 206 -12.07 -13.57 14.17
C VAL A 206 -11.11 -14.74 13.94
N GLY A 207 -11.49 -15.93 14.40
CA GLY A 207 -10.64 -17.11 14.32
C GLY A 207 -9.53 -17.11 15.37
N GLU A 208 -8.85 -18.25 15.50
CA GLU A 208 -7.68 -18.38 16.38
C GLU A 208 -6.63 -19.23 15.69
N THR A 209 -5.36 -18.99 16.03
CA THR A 209 -4.22 -19.77 15.57
C THR A 209 -3.55 -20.46 16.75
N ILE A 210 -2.91 -21.59 16.49
CA ILE A 210 -2.12 -22.34 17.45
C ILE A 210 -0.73 -22.60 16.89
N LEU A 211 0.24 -22.72 17.78
CA LEU A 211 1.58 -23.17 17.43
C LEU A 211 1.56 -24.65 17.07
N ASP A 212 2.21 -25.01 15.97
CA ASP A 212 2.39 -26.39 15.53
C ASP A 212 3.84 -26.65 15.14
N ASN A 213 4.21 -27.94 15.06
CA ASN A 213 5.52 -28.37 14.61
C ASN A 213 5.39 -29.43 13.50
N THR A 214 6.36 -29.46 12.59
CA THR A 214 6.42 -30.46 11.51
C THR A 214 7.23 -31.71 11.87
N GLY A 215 7.65 -31.85 13.13
CA GLY A 215 8.60 -32.88 13.57
C GLY A 215 10.05 -32.68 13.11
N SER A 216 10.34 -31.67 12.27
CA SER A 216 11.71 -31.29 11.90
C SER A 216 12.36 -30.41 12.97
N ILE A 217 13.69 -30.51 13.14
CA ILE A 217 14.46 -29.66 14.06
C ILE A 217 14.20 -28.20 13.68
N ASN A 218 13.66 -27.42 14.63
CA ASN A 218 13.40 -25.98 14.53
C ASN A 218 12.31 -25.50 13.56
N ARG A 219 11.34 -26.33 13.16
CA ARG A 219 10.18 -25.85 12.38
C ARG A 219 8.92 -25.70 13.23
N LEU A 220 8.81 -24.55 13.89
CA LEU A 220 7.60 -24.07 14.55
C LEU A 220 6.88 -23.04 13.68
N TYR A 221 5.59 -23.25 13.45
CA TYR A 221 4.76 -22.37 12.63
C TYR A 221 3.39 -22.23 13.28
N LEU A 222 2.67 -21.16 12.95
CA LEU A 222 1.27 -21.05 13.33
C LEU A 222 0.44 -21.85 12.33
N LYS A 223 -0.60 -22.53 12.81
CA LYS A 223 -1.72 -23.02 12.00
C LYS A 223 -3.06 -22.58 12.58
N PRO A 224 -4.14 -22.58 11.79
CA PRO A 224 -5.46 -22.32 12.31
C PRO A 224 -5.89 -23.35 13.37
N LYS A 225 -6.52 -22.90 14.46
CA LYS A 225 -7.06 -23.77 15.51
C LYS A 225 -8.29 -24.51 14.99
N ALA A 226 -8.37 -25.82 15.26
CA ALA A 226 -9.55 -26.60 14.90
C ALA A 226 -10.80 -26.04 15.58
N GLY A 227 -11.91 -25.93 14.83
CA GLY A 227 -13.19 -25.43 15.33
C GLY A 227 -13.32 -23.92 15.43
N THR A 228 -12.31 -23.13 15.01
CA THR A 228 -12.42 -21.67 14.90
C THR A 228 -12.60 -21.25 13.44
N TYR A 229 -13.08 -20.02 13.21
CA TYR A 229 -13.29 -19.51 11.86
C TYR A 229 -11.96 -19.34 11.10
N GLN A 230 -11.97 -19.66 9.80
CA GLN A 230 -10.81 -19.60 8.92
C GLN A 230 -11.27 -19.14 7.55
N PHE A 231 -10.36 -18.51 6.79
CA PHE A 231 -10.62 -18.09 5.41
C PHE A 231 -9.31 -18.11 4.62
N GLU A 232 -9.42 -18.30 3.30
CA GLU A 232 -8.27 -18.24 2.39
C GLU A 232 -7.96 -16.78 1.98
N PRO A 233 -6.71 -16.41 1.65
CA PRO A 233 -6.34 -15.02 1.35
C PRO A 233 -7.20 -14.32 0.29
N LEU A 234 -7.65 -15.04 -0.76
CA LEU A 234 -8.52 -14.49 -1.81
C LEU A 234 -9.93 -14.13 -1.32
N SER A 235 -10.30 -14.55 -0.11
CA SER A 235 -11.52 -14.09 0.58
C SER A 235 -11.47 -12.59 0.89
N ILE A 236 -10.28 -11.99 0.99
CA ILE A 236 -10.11 -10.53 1.14
C ILE A 236 -10.65 -9.83 -0.12
N ALA A 237 -10.26 -10.29 -1.31
CA ALA A 237 -10.78 -9.77 -2.58
C ALA A 237 -12.29 -9.99 -2.71
N ALA A 238 -12.78 -11.19 -2.37
CA ALA A 238 -14.21 -11.48 -2.35
C ALA A 238 -15.00 -10.56 -1.39
N THR A 239 -14.40 -10.19 -0.26
CA THR A 239 -14.96 -9.24 0.70
C THR A 239 -15.06 -7.84 0.10
N ILE A 240 -14.03 -7.39 -0.63
CA ILE A 240 -14.05 -6.11 -1.35
C ILE A 240 -15.18 -6.09 -2.39
N TYR A 241 -15.32 -7.15 -3.20
CA TYR A 241 -16.44 -7.24 -4.17
C TYR A 241 -17.80 -7.15 -3.49
N LYS A 242 -18.00 -7.87 -2.38
CA LYS A 242 -19.24 -7.84 -1.59
C LYS A 242 -19.56 -6.42 -1.07
N ILE A 243 -18.58 -5.68 -0.56
CA ILE A 243 -18.76 -4.29 -0.09
C ILE A 243 -19.27 -3.39 -1.21
N TYR A 244 -18.81 -3.60 -2.44
CA TYR A 244 -19.22 -2.82 -3.61
C TYR A 244 -20.47 -3.34 -4.31
N GLY A 245 -21.12 -4.39 -3.79
CA GLY A 245 -22.28 -5.01 -4.42
C GLY A 245 -21.95 -5.68 -5.77
N ILE A 246 -20.70 -6.08 -5.96
CA ILE A 246 -20.22 -6.75 -7.17
C ILE A 246 -20.37 -8.26 -6.96
N GLU A 247 -20.92 -8.95 -7.97
CA GLU A 247 -20.95 -10.41 -7.99
C GLU A 247 -19.51 -10.96 -7.97
N ASN A 248 -19.22 -11.85 -7.01
CA ASN A 248 -17.88 -12.37 -6.78
C ASN A 248 -17.35 -13.13 -8.02
N PRO A 249 -16.33 -12.61 -8.72
CA PRO A 249 -15.83 -13.23 -9.94
C PRO A 249 -14.91 -14.41 -9.59
N GLU A 250 -15.37 -15.62 -9.90
CA GLU A 250 -14.66 -16.88 -9.60
C GLU A 250 -13.22 -16.88 -10.10
N THR A 251 -12.95 -16.34 -11.29
CA THR A 251 -11.60 -16.27 -11.87
C THR A 251 -10.61 -15.44 -11.04
N LEU A 252 -11.09 -14.42 -10.31
CA LEU A 252 -10.22 -13.53 -9.54
C LEU A 252 -10.09 -13.97 -8.07
N THR A 253 -11.08 -14.70 -7.55
CA THR A 253 -11.09 -15.12 -6.15
C THR A 253 -10.90 -16.63 -5.96
N ASN A 254 -10.76 -17.38 -7.05
CA ASN A 254 -10.72 -18.84 -7.06
C ASN A 254 -11.94 -19.45 -6.32
N GLY A 255 -13.11 -18.84 -6.48
CA GLY A 255 -14.35 -19.24 -5.81
C GLY A 255 -14.40 -19.00 -4.30
N ASN A 256 -13.37 -18.38 -3.69
CA ASN A 256 -13.38 -18.05 -2.27
C ASN A 256 -14.51 -17.07 -1.93
N LYS A 257 -15.20 -17.33 -0.82
CA LYS A 257 -16.30 -16.48 -0.36
C LYS A 257 -15.78 -15.27 0.41
N ALA A 258 -16.62 -14.24 0.53
CA ALA A 258 -16.32 -13.13 1.41
C ALA A 258 -16.17 -13.60 2.87
N ILE A 259 -15.44 -12.82 3.67
CA ILE A 259 -15.22 -13.10 5.09
C ILE A 259 -16.50 -12.74 5.84
N ASP A 260 -17.43 -13.68 5.94
CA ASP A 260 -18.79 -13.42 6.42
C ASP A 260 -18.85 -12.91 7.86
N GLN A 261 -17.87 -13.31 8.69
CA GLN A 261 -17.76 -12.86 10.08
C GLN A 261 -17.57 -11.35 10.23
N LEU A 262 -17.14 -10.63 9.19
CA LEU A 262 -17.01 -9.16 9.25
C LEU A 262 -18.38 -8.46 9.20
N PHE A 263 -19.40 -9.12 8.65
CA PHE A 263 -20.71 -8.53 8.39
C PHE A 263 -21.75 -8.83 9.49
N THR A 264 -21.43 -9.75 10.41
CA THR A 264 -22.34 -10.24 11.45
C THR A 264 -21.95 -9.76 12.84
#